data_AF-A0A8S3PUM3-F1
#
_entry.id   AF-A0A8S3PUM3-F1
#
_cell.length_a   1.000
_cell.length_b   1.000
_cell.length_c   1.000
_cell.angle_alpha   90.00
_cell.angle_beta   90.00
_cell.angle_gamma   90.00
#
_symmetry.space_group_name_H-M   'P 1'
#
loop_
_entity.id
_entity.type
_entity.pdbx_description
1 polymer ?
#
loop_
_entity_poly.entity_id
_entity_poly.type
_entity_poly.pdbx_seq_one_letter_code
_entity_poly.pdbx_strand_id
1 'polypeptide(L)'
;MLHLNKTEHFKYFNLPSVTDQSDRKNTDVRLSSYCRKNTDARPSSYCRKNTDVRPSLYCRKNTDVRPSSYCRKNTDVRPSLYCRKNTDVRPSLYCRKNTDVRQSLYCRKNTDVRPSSYCRKNTDVRQSSYCRKNTDLRQSSYCRKNTDVT
;
A
#
# COMPACT_ATOMS: atom_id res chain seq x y z
N MET A 1 -47.73 -27.21 32.04
CA MET A 1 -48.27 -26.53 30.84
C MET A 1 -47.12 -25.92 30.07
N LEU A 2 -47.08 -26.20 28.76
CA LEU A 2 -46.14 -25.64 27.79
C LEU A 2 -46.21 -24.11 27.76
N HIS A 3 -45.08 -23.43 27.53
CA HIS A 3 -44.92 -22.42 26.48
C HIS A 3 -43.42 -22.26 26.13
N LEU A 4 -43.12 -22.52 24.85
CA LEU A 4 -41.87 -22.26 24.14
C LEU A 4 -41.99 -20.90 23.43
N ASN A 5 -40.92 -20.08 23.46
CA ASN A 5 -40.31 -19.34 22.33
C ASN A 5 -39.32 -18.29 22.88
N LYS A 6 -38.01 -18.52 22.79
CA LYS A 6 -37.09 -18.14 21.69
C LYS A 6 -36.89 -16.63 21.53
N THR A 7 -35.78 -16.14 22.07
CA THR A 7 -34.81 -15.30 21.36
C THR A 7 -33.46 -15.45 22.04
N GLU A 8 -32.51 -16.06 21.34
CA GLU A 8 -31.15 -16.22 21.83
C GLU A 8 -30.50 -14.85 22.01
N HIS A 9 -30.10 -14.55 23.25
CA HIS A 9 -29.21 -13.44 23.55
C HIS A 9 -27.87 -13.71 22.86
N PHE A 10 -27.67 -13.08 21.70
CA PHE A 10 -26.35 -12.92 21.10
C PHE A 10 -25.43 -12.39 22.19
N LYS A 11 -24.50 -13.25 22.63
CA LYS A 11 -23.44 -12.89 23.56
C LYS A 11 -22.78 -11.63 23.03
N TYR A 12 -22.87 -10.56 23.82
CA TYR A 12 -22.11 -9.33 23.61
C TYR A 12 -20.63 -9.68 23.60
N PHE A 13 -20.10 -9.98 22.41
CA PHE A 13 -18.67 -9.91 22.17
C PHE A 13 -18.30 -8.45 22.39
N ASN A 14 -17.52 -8.20 23.45
CA ASN A 14 -16.90 -6.93 23.75
C ASN A 14 -16.25 -6.35 22.48
N LEU A 15 -17.00 -5.48 21.79
CA LEU A 15 -16.45 -4.56 20.82
C LEU A 15 -15.83 -3.43 21.65
N PRO A 16 -14.51 -3.22 21.59
CA PRO A 16 -13.94 -2.04 22.21
C PRO A 16 -14.57 -0.83 21.54
N SER A 17 -15.16 0.02 22.38
CA SER A 17 -15.68 1.35 22.09
C SER A 17 -14.85 2.03 21.00
N VAL A 18 -15.52 2.55 19.98
CA VAL A 18 -14.95 3.50 19.04
C VAL A 18 -14.51 4.73 19.83
N THR A 19 -13.30 4.72 20.38
CA THR A 19 -12.68 5.94 20.88
C THR A 19 -12.05 6.62 19.68
N ASP A 20 -12.51 7.83 19.38
CA ASP A 20 -11.91 8.74 18.42
C ASP A 20 -10.57 9.26 18.99
N GLN A 21 -9.64 8.33 19.21
CA GLN A 21 -8.45 8.54 20.02
C GLN A 21 -7.22 8.51 19.11
N SER A 22 -6.47 9.60 19.11
CA SER A 22 -5.17 9.64 18.44
C SER A 22 -4.14 8.92 19.31
N ASP A 23 -3.64 7.76 18.88
CA ASP A 23 -2.64 7.03 19.61
C ASP A 23 -1.23 7.49 19.23
N ARG A 24 -0.51 8.00 20.23
CA ARG A 24 0.85 8.50 20.09
C ARG A 24 1.79 7.68 20.97
N LYS A 25 2.63 6.85 20.35
CA LYS A 25 3.68 6.05 20.99
C LYS A 25 3.17 4.89 21.88
N ASN A 26 2.40 4.00 21.29
CA ASN A 26 2.07 2.70 21.87
C ASN A 26 2.84 1.61 21.13
N THR A 27 3.11 0.50 21.81
CA THR A 27 3.65 -0.69 21.14
C THR A 27 2.63 -1.17 20.11
N ASP A 28 1.40 -1.44 20.54
CA ASP A 28 0.33 -1.95 19.69
C ASP A 28 -0.92 -1.08 19.80
N VAL A 29 -1.51 -0.74 18.65
CA VAL A 29 -2.80 -0.06 18.55
C VAL A 29 -3.82 -0.95 17.86
N ARG A 30 -4.97 -1.17 18.50
CA ARG A 30 -6.02 -2.09 18.03
C ARG A 30 -7.18 -1.45 17.27
N LEU A 31 -7.44 -0.17 17.44
CA LEU A 31 -8.36 0.60 16.61
C LEU A 31 -8.16 2.08 16.90
N SER A 32 -7.83 2.87 15.88
CA SER A 32 -7.65 4.31 16.08
C SER A 32 -7.86 5.08 14.78
N SER A 33 -8.45 6.27 14.86
CA SER A 33 -8.48 7.21 13.73
C SER A 33 -7.06 7.60 13.28
N TYR A 34 -6.13 7.76 14.22
CA TYR A 34 -4.78 8.27 13.95
C TYR A 34 -3.71 7.59 14.80
N CYS A 35 -2.81 6.84 14.16
CA CYS A 35 -1.67 6.18 14.79
C CYS A 35 -0.35 6.88 14.44
N ARG A 36 0.46 7.21 15.45
CA ARG A 36 1.77 7.83 15.23
C ARG A 36 2.86 7.30 16.15
N LYS A 37 3.97 6.86 15.55
CA LYS A 37 5.18 6.36 16.22
C LYS A 37 4.91 5.09 17.05
N ASN A 38 4.16 4.16 16.49
CA ASN A 38 3.82 2.88 17.11
C ASN A 38 4.57 1.74 16.43
N THR A 39 4.76 0.61 17.12
CA THR A 39 5.29 -0.58 16.47
C THR A 39 4.23 -1.12 15.51
N ASP A 40 3.05 -1.42 16.05
CA ASP A 40 1.93 -1.97 15.30
C ASP A 40 0.71 -1.05 15.35
N ALA A 41 0.07 -0.85 14.20
CA ALA A 41 -1.21 -0.14 14.09
C ALA A 41 -2.22 -0.96 13.28
N ARG A 42 -3.27 -1.45 13.96
CA ARG A 42 -4.21 -2.38 13.37
C ARG A 42 -5.63 -2.26 13.93
N PRO A 43 -6.67 -1.82 13.21
CA PRO A 43 -6.76 -0.97 12.01
C PRO A 43 -6.66 0.54 12.32
N SER A 44 -6.37 1.38 11.31
CA SER A 44 -6.49 2.85 11.47
C SER A 44 -6.72 3.65 10.19
N SER A 45 -7.38 4.80 10.28
CA SER A 45 -7.57 5.68 9.10
C SER A 45 -6.25 6.31 8.63
N TYR A 46 -5.42 6.77 9.56
CA TYR A 46 -4.15 7.45 9.27
C TYR A 46 -2.99 6.90 10.09
N CYS A 47 -1.93 6.47 9.43
CA CYS A 47 -0.70 5.99 10.06
C CYS A 47 0.53 6.82 9.69
N ARG A 48 1.33 7.18 10.69
CA ARG A 48 2.58 7.91 10.49
C ARG A 48 3.73 7.43 11.37
N LYS A 49 4.83 7.01 10.75
CA LYS A 49 6.05 6.56 11.43
C LYS A 49 5.84 5.30 12.27
N ASN A 50 5.11 4.33 11.75
CA ASN A 50 4.91 3.03 12.41
C ASN A 50 5.75 1.94 11.73
N THR A 51 6.05 0.86 12.44
CA THR A 51 6.75 -0.29 11.85
C THR A 51 5.80 -1.07 10.96
N ASP A 52 4.72 -1.61 11.53
CA ASP A 52 3.69 -2.37 10.83
C ASP A 52 2.34 -1.64 10.87
N VAL A 53 1.67 -1.57 9.72
CA VAL A 53 0.31 -1.02 9.61
C VAL A 53 -0.61 -1.97 8.89
N ARG A 54 -1.69 -2.40 9.56
CA ARG A 54 -2.64 -3.37 8.99
C ARG A 54 -4.08 -3.25 9.48
N PRO A 55 -5.07 -2.87 8.66
CA PRO A 55 -5.06 -2.05 7.44
C PRO A 55 -5.08 -0.54 7.72
N SER A 56 -4.85 0.30 6.70
CA SER A 56 -5.06 1.76 6.83
C SER A 56 -5.40 2.52 5.54
N LEU A 57 -6.19 3.59 5.61
CA LEU A 57 -6.52 4.40 4.43
C LEU A 57 -5.29 5.19 3.93
N TYR A 58 -4.53 5.82 4.84
CA TYR A 58 -3.37 6.65 4.53
C TYR A 58 -2.14 6.29 5.37
N CYS A 59 -1.05 5.93 4.71
CA CYS A 59 0.23 5.57 5.35
C CYS A 59 1.38 6.48 4.94
N ARG A 60 2.12 7.00 5.92
CA ARG A 60 3.29 7.86 5.68
C ARG A 60 4.49 7.53 6.56
N LYS A 61 5.62 7.21 5.94
CA LYS A 61 6.90 6.92 6.61
C LYS A 61 6.84 5.66 7.49
N ASN A 62 6.22 4.60 7.01
CA ASN A 62 6.12 3.32 7.72
C ASN A 62 7.04 2.28 7.08
N THR A 63 7.40 1.23 7.83
CA THR A 63 8.22 0.14 7.28
C THR A 63 7.36 -0.77 6.42
N ASP A 64 6.36 -1.42 7.00
CA ASP A 64 5.44 -2.34 6.36
C ASP A 64 4.00 -1.82 6.38
N VAL A 65 3.33 -1.85 5.22
CA VAL A 65 1.93 -1.43 5.10
C VAL A 65 1.10 -2.48 4.37
N ARG A 66 0.08 -3.04 5.03
CA ARG A 66 -0.75 -4.11 4.47
C ARG A 66 -2.20 -4.13 4.97
N PRO A 67 -3.22 -3.92 4.11
CA PRO A 67 -3.30 -3.10 2.89
C PRO A 67 -3.44 -1.59 3.18
N SER A 68 -3.29 -0.74 2.15
CA SER A 68 -3.64 0.70 2.24
C SER A 68 -4.03 1.39 0.95
N SER A 69 -4.96 2.35 0.96
CA SER A 69 -5.31 3.11 -0.25
C SER A 69 -4.18 4.04 -0.73
N TYR A 70 -3.51 4.74 0.18
CA TYR A 70 -2.48 5.72 -0.17
C TYR A 70 -1.21 5.55 0.68
N CYS A 71 -0.08 5.29 0.01
CA CYS A 71 1.21 5.09 0.64
C CYS A 71 2.26 6.11 0.20
N ARG A 72 2.92 6.76 1.16
CA ARG A 72 3.98 7.74 0.88
C ARG A 72 5.21 7.56 1.77
N LYS A 73 6.37 7.32 1.15
CA LYS A 73 7.66 7.15 1.83
C LYS A 73 7.73 5.92 2.74
N ASN A 74 7.19 4.79 2.31
CA ASN A 74 7.22 3.53 3.05
C ASN A 74 8.26 2.56 2.45
N THR A 75 8.73 1.59 3.23
CA THR A 75 9.67 0.57 2.71
C THR A 75 8.90 -0.45 1.87
N ASP A 76 7.97 -1.19 2.47
CA ASP A 76 7.15 -2.22 1.85
C ASP A 76 5.68 -1.83 1.84
N VAL A 77 5.02 -1.97 0.69
CA VAL A 77 3.58 -1.72 0.55
C VAL A 77 2.89 -2.86 -0.17
N ARG A 78 1.92 -3.50 0.50
CA ARG A 78 1.20 -4.66 -0.04
C ARG A 78 -0.25 -4.82 0.43
N PRO A 79 -1.27 -4.75 -0.43
CA PRO A 79 -1.44 -3.97 -1.66
C PRO A 79 -1.73 -2.48 -1.40
N SER A 80 -1.70 -1.64 -2.46
CA SER A 80 -2.19 -0.26 -2.41
C SER A 80 -2.79 0.28 -3.70
N LEU A 81 -3.61 1.34 -3.67
CA LEU A 81 -4.06 2.02 -4.90
C LEU A 81 -3.00 3.00 -5.41
N TYR A 82 -2.40 3.78 -4.51
CA TYR A 82 -1.46 4.85 -4.86
C TYR A 82 -0.19 4.79 -4.01
N CYS A 83 0.94 4.62 -4.68
CA CYS A 83 2.26 4.58 -4.05
C CYS A 83 3.19 5.68 -4.53
N ARG A 84 3.78 6.42 -3.58
CA ARG A 84 4.73 7.50 -3.89
C ARG A 84 5.97 7.47 -2.99
N LYS A 85 7.15 7.33 -3.60
CA LYS A 85 8.45 7.32 -2.91
C LYS A 85 8.64 6.12 -1.99
N ASN A 86 8.21 4.94 -2.39
CA ASN A 86 8.37 3.70 -1.62
C ASN A 86 9.50 2.83 -2.19
N THR A 87 10.07 1.94 -1.38
CA THR A 87 11.10 1.01 -1.85
C THR A 87 10.45 -0.11 -2.66
N ASP A 88 9.62 -0.94 -2.03
CA ASP A 88 8.91 -2.06 -2.62
C ASP A 88 7.40 -1.83 -2.66
N VAL A 89 6.77 -2.09 -3.81
CA VAL A 89 5.31 -1.99 -3.98
C VAL A 89 4.76 -3.23 -4.68
N ARG A 90 3.81 -3.93 -4.05
CA ARG A 90 3.24 -5.18 -4.58
C ARG A 90 1.80 -5.44 -4.11
N PRO A 91 0.79 -5.49 -4.99
CA PRO A 91 0.56 -4.71 -6.22
C PRO A 91 0.12 -3.26 -5.95
N SER A 92 0.14 -2.40 -6.99
CA SER A 92 -0.50 -1.07 -6.91
C SER A 92 -0.99 -0.50 -8.22
N LEU A 93 -2.14 0.20 -8.23
CA LEU A 93 -2.70 0.79 -9.46
C LEU A 93 -1.80 1.89 -10.04
N TYR A 94 -1.31 2.80 -9.18
CA TYR A 94 -0.44 3.92 -9.56
C TYR A 94 0.84 3.97 -8.71
N CYS A 95 1.99 4.05 -9.37
CA CYS A 95 3.31 4.09 -8.75
C CYS A 95 4.15 5.27 -9.24
N ARG A 96 4.67 6.09 -8.32
CA ARG A 96 5.50 7.25 -8.65
C ARG A 96 6.74 7.37 -7.76
N LYS A 97 7.92 7.34 -8.37
CA LYS A 97 9.22 7.48 -7.69
C LYS A 97 9.53 6.34 -6.72
N ASN A 98 9.22 5.10 -7.08
CA ASN A 98 9.50 3.92 -6.28
C ASN A 98 10.71 3.18 -6.82
N THR A 99 11.38 2.39 -5.99
CA THR A 99 12.52 1.56 -6.44
C THR A 99 11.99 0.36 -7.21
N ASP A 100 11.24 -0.51 -6.55
CA ASP A 100 10.72 -1.76 -7.08
C ASP A 100 9.19 -1.74 -7.13
N VAL A 101 8.63 -1.99 -8.31
CA VAL A 101 7.19 -2.12 -8.49
C VAL A 101 6.87 -3.46 -9.14
N ARG A 102 6.20 -4.33 -8.37
CA ARG A 102 5.63 -5.57 -8.90
C ARG A 102 4.14 -5.37 -9.15
N GLN A 103 3.75 -5.47 -10.42
CA GLN A 103 2.40 -5.24 -10.93
C GLN A 103 1.86 -3.84 -10.67
N SER A 104 1.72 -3.06 -11.75
CA SER A 104 1.02 -1.78 -11.71
C SER A 104 0.28 -1.49 -13.01
N LEU A 105 -0.67 -0.56 -13.00
CA LEU A 105 -1.27 -0.09 -14.24
C LEU A 105 -0.50 1.12 -14.78
N TYR A 106 -0.02 2.00 -13.88
CA TYR A 106 0.77 3.17 -14.24
C TYR A 106 2.02 3.35 -13.38
N CYS A 107 3.19 3.34 -14.02
CA CYS A 107 4.48 3.59 -13.40
C CYS A 107 5.17 4.86 -13.94
N ARG A 108 5.60 5.75 -13.04
CA ARG A 108 6.33 6.97 -13.41
C ARG A 108 7.55 7.22 -12.53
N LYS A 109 8.74 7.30 -13.13
CA LYS A 109 10.01 7.58 -12.44
C LYS A 109 10.42 6.48 -11.46
N ASN A 110 10.23 5.22 -11.80
CA ASN A 110 10.62 4.08 -10.97
C ASN A 110 11.90 3.43 -11.49
N THR A 111 12.64 2.74 -10.63
CA THR A 111 13.85 2.01 -11.06
C THR A 111 13.45 0.74 -11.78
N ASP A 112 12.78 -0.19 -11.09
CA ASP A 112 12.37 -1.49 -11.61
C ASP A 112 10.84 -1.61 -11.70
N VAL A 113 10.33 -2.08 -12.85
CA VAL A 113 8.89 -2.30 -13.06
C VAL A 113 8.59 -3.65 -13.71
N ARG A 114 7.79 -4.48 -13.03
CA ARG A 114 7.54 -5.88 -13.43
C ARG A 114 6.13 -6.37 -13.04
N PRO A 115 5.14 -6.52 -13.95
CA PRO A 115 4.86 -5.79 -15.20
C PRO A 115 4.09 -4.46 -14.95
N SER A 116 3.89 -3.64 -16.00
CA SER A 116 2.96 -2.49 -15.94
C SER A 116 2.34 -2.10 -17.28
N SER A 117 1.07 -1.70 -17.34
CA SER A 117 0.44 -1.28 -18.62
C SER A 117 1.10 -0.03 -19.23
N TYR A 118 1.40 0.98 -18.42
CA TYR A 118 2.06 2.21 -18.87
C TYR A 118 3.29 2.56 -18.02
N CYS A 119 4.41 2.82 -18.69
CA CYS A 119 5.69 3.17 -18.08
C CYS A 119 6.24 4.49 -18.64
N ARG A 120 6.61 5.43 -17.76
CA ARG A 120 7.23 6.70 -18.16
C ARG A 120 8.40 7.09 -17.28
N LYS A 121 9.59 7.27 -17.88
CA LYS A 121 10.82 7.67 -17.19
C LYS A 121 11.31 6.63 -16.20
N ASN A 122 11.22 5.33 -16.53
CA ASN A 122 11.70 4.27 -15.66
C ASN A 122 13.07 3.78 -16.11
N THR A 123 13.87 3.22 -15.21
CA THR A 123 15.18 2.67 -15.60
C THR A 123 14.97 1.34 -16.31
N ASP A 124 14.43 0.34 -15.62
CA ASP A 124 14.28 -1.04 -16.08
C ASP A 124 12.81 -1.45 -16.10
N VAL A 125 12.33 -1.87 -17.27
CA VAL A 125 10.95 -2.32 -17.46
C VAL A 125 10.95 -3.70 -18.10
N ARG A 126 10.48 -4.71 -17.36
CA ARG A 126 10.41 -6.08 -17.92
C ARG A 126 9.30 -6.25 -18.94
N GLN A 127 8.11 -5.70 -18.68
CA GLN A 127 6.97 -5.87 -19.56
C GLN A 127 6.03 -4.68 -19.43
N SER A 128 5.65 -4.08 -20.56
CA SER A 128 4.65 -3.02 -20.60
C SER A 128 3.94 -2.88 -21.94
N SER A 129 2.68 -2.47 -21.96
CA SER A 129 2.00 -2.16 -23.22
C SER A 129 2.56 -0.88 -23.85
N TYR A 130 2.80 0.16 -23.04
CA TYR A 130 3.33 1.45 -23.50
C TYR A 130 4.49 1.94 -22.65
N CYS A 131 5.59 2.31 -23.32
CA CYS A 131 6.80 2.84 -22.71
C CYS A 131 7.22 4.20 -23.29
N ARG A 132 7.67 5.11 -22.42
CA ARG A 132 8.25 6.40 -22.83
C ARG A 132 9.41 6.84 -21.94
N LYS A 133 10.58 7.01 -22.57
CA LYS A 133 11.84 7.46 -21.96
C LYS A 133 12.33 6.47 -20.90
N ASN A 134 12.53 5.21 -21.28
CA ASN A 134 13.14 4.24 -20.38
C ASN A 134 14.59 3.95 -20.78
N THR A 135 15.32 3.25 -19.92
CA THR A 135 16.71 2.85 -20.16
C THR A 135 16.76 1.42 -20.67
N ASP A 136 16.42 0.42 -19.86
CA ASP A 136 16.29 -0.97 -20.26
C ASP A 136 14.80 -1.35 -20.40
N LEU A 137 14.44 -1.92 -21.56
CA LEU A 137 13.10 -2.40 -21.83
C LEU A 137 13.15 -3.77 -22.52
N ARG A 138 12.75 -4.81 -21.79
CA ARG A 138 12.73 -6.18 -22.34
C ARG A 138 11.58 -6.41 -23.32
N GLN A 139 10.36 -5.96 -23.00
CA GLN A 139 9.20 -6.19 -23.85
C GLN A 139 8.20 -5.04 -23.78
N SER A 140 7.81 -4.53 -24.95
CA SER A 140 6.62 -3.68 -25.06
C SER A 140 5.92 -3.73 -26.41
N SER A 141 4.61 -3.43 -26.42
CA SER A 141 3.87 -3.24 -27.66
C SER A 141 4.21 -1.92 -28.35
N TYR A 142 4.47 -0.86 -27.57
CA TYR A 142 4.89 0.44 -28.10
C TYR A 142 5.92 1.11 -27.18
N CYS A 143 7.03 1.58 -27.77
CA CYS A 143 8.04 2.37 -27.08
C CYS A 143 8.43 3.62 -27.85
N ARG A 144 8.32 4.80 -27.23
CA ARG A 144 8.66 6.08 -27.88
C ARG A 144 10.15 6.44 -27.77
N LYS A 145 10.82 6.07 -26.68
CA LYS A 145 12.24 6.34 -26.41
C LYS A 145 12.74 5.33 -25.38
N ASN A 146 13.65 4.46 -25.81
CA ASN A 146 14.44 3.59 -24.96
C ASN A 146 15.92 3.91 -25.20
N THR A 147 16.74 3.89 -24.17
CA THR A 147 18.19 4.01 -24.30
C THR A 147 18.80 2.74 -23.75
N ASP A 148 18.76 1.66 -24.56
CA ASP A 148 19.37 0.39 -24.18
C ASP A 148 20.85 0.64 -23.93
N VAL A 149 21.27 0.37 -22.69
CA VAL A 149 22.68 0.30 -22.34
C VAL A 149 23.08 -1.13 -22.66
N THR A 150 23.44 -1.37 -23.92
CA THR A 150 24.11 -2.60 -24.35
C THR A 150 25.52 -2.65 -23.78
#